data_AF-A0AAE5A6K9-F1
#
_entry.id   AF-A0AAE5A6K9-F1
#
_cell.length_a   1.000
_cell.length_b   1.000
_cell.length_c   1.000
_cell.angle_alpha   90.00
_cell.angle_beta   90.00
_cell.angle_gamma   90.00
#
_symmetry.space_group_name_H-M   'P 1'
#
loop_
_entity.id
_entity.type
_entity.pdbx_description
1 polymer ?
#
loop_
_entity_poly.entity_id
_entity_poly.type
_entity_poly.pdbx_seq_one_letter_code
_entity_poly.pdbx_strand_id
1 'polypeptide(L)'
;MVSELLSPSSDLWVVSPWITDVVAVDNSHGFYDDMFENPPTRLRLAATLGILSEQGCQVRIVTRSDPHNDAFLDRVASAAPHILIAIDEGDWVHEKTLCGQHWIITGSMNFTINGMERNDEYTTFQYGGSLPAQTRIDLNARWKEQLHVRR
;
A
#
# COMPACT_ATOMS: atom_id res chain seq x y z
N MET A 1 1.29 8.76 -3.18
CA MET A 1 1.12 8.83 -1.71
C MET A 1 0.77 10.23 -1.23
N VAL A 2 1.57 11.26 -1.48
CA VAL A 2 1.22 12.65 -1.06
C VAL A 2 -0.17 13.08 -1.54
N SER A 3 -0.51 12.83 -2.82
CA SER A 3 -1.85 13.12 -3.34
C SER A 3 -2.98 12.39 -2.59
N GLU A 4 -2.75 11.16 -2.13
CA GLU A 4 -3.74 10.40 -1.36
C GLU A 4 -3.90 11.00 0.04
N LEU A 5 -2.82 11.50 0.65
CA LEU A 5 -2.89 12.14 1.98
C LEU A 5 -3.66 13.47 1.96
N LEU A 6 -3.68 14.16 0.82
CA LEU A 6 -4.41 15.42 0.65
C LEU A 6 -5.88 15.21 0.24
N SER A 7 -6.12 14.20 -0.59
CA SER A 7 -7.45 13.87 -1.09
C SER A 7 -7.57 12.35 -1.17
N PRO A 8 -7.88 11.68 -0.06
CA PRO A 8 -7.95 10.23 0.01
C PRO A 8 -8.96 9.66 -0.99
N SER A 9 -8.52 8.65 -1.73
CA SER A 9 -9.42 7.80 -2.51
C SER A 9 -10.36 7.01 -1.59
N SER A 10 -11.48 6.53 -2.13
CA SER A 10 -12.38 5.65 -1.37
C SER A 10 -11.77 4.27 -1.07
N ASP A 11 -10.88 3.80 -1.94
CA ASP A 11 -10.27 2.47 -1.86
C ASP A 11 -8.80 2.52 -2.26
N LEU A 12 -7.98 1.79 -1.51
CA LEU A 12 -6.56 1.56 -1.80
C LEU A 12 -6.22 0.09 -1.62
N TRP A 13 -5.54 -0.49 -2.61
CA TRP A 13 -5.06 -1.86 -2.58
C TRP A 13 -3.53 -1.90 -2.55
N VAL A 14 -2.98 -2.67 -1.62
CA VAL A 14 -1.56 -3.02 -1.53
C VAL A 14 -1.44 -4.53 -1.70
N VAL A 15 -0.81 -4.98 -2.78
CA VAL A 15 -0.66 -6.40 -3.10
C VAL A 15 0.80 -6.68 -3.39
N SER A 16 1.44 -7.52 -2.61
CA SER A 16 2.83 -7.94 -2.85
C SER A 16 3.13 -9.20 -2.05
N PRO A 17 3.92 -10.15 -2.58
CA PRO A 17 4.32 -11.34 -1.81
C PRO A 17 5.13 -10.97 -0.56
N TRP A 18 5.96 -9.94 -0.69
CA TRP A 18 6.80 -9.42 0.40
C TRP A 18 6.62 -7.92 0.54
N ILE A 19 6.38 -7.46 1.77
CA ILE A 19 6.17 -6.06 2.12
C ILE A 19 6.98 -5.75 3.38
N THR A 20 7.75 -4.67 3.34
CA THR A 20 8.37 -4.09 4.54
C THR A 20 7.89 -2.65 4.71
N ASP A 21 8.12 -2.09 5.90
CA ASP A 21 7.72 -0.73 6.21
C ASP A 21 8.66 0.33 5.60
N VAL A 22 8.60 0.46 4.28
CA VAL A 22 9.39 1.41 3.47
C VAL A 22 8.97 2.86 3.71
N VAL A 23 9.81 3.82 3.31
CA VAL A 23 9.43 5.24 3.30
C VAL A 23 8.50 5.49 2.11
N ALA A 24 7.24 5.85 2.40
CA ALA A 24 6.21 6.13 1.39
C ALA A 24 6.17 7.61 1.00
N VAL A 25 6.58 8.49 1.91
CA VAL A 25 6.76 9.93 1.67
C VAL A 25 8.07 10.37 2.31
N ASP A 26 8.97 10.96 1.52
CA ASP A 26 10.16 11.65 2.01
C ASP A 26 10.01 13.15 1.75
N ASN A 27 9.84 13.92 2.83
CA ASN A 27 9.77 15.37 2.81
C ASN A 27 10.97 15.98 3.57
N SER A 28 12.11 15.28 3.61
CA SER A 28 13.32 15.78 4.31
C SER A 28 13.86 17.11 3.76
N HIS A 29 13.47 17.47 2.54
CA HIS A 29 13.80 18.75 1.89
C HIS A 29 12.69 19.80 1.99
N GLY A 30 11.56 19.51 2.66
CA GLY A 30 10.47 20.46 2.87
C GLY A 30 9.64 20.80 1.62
N PHE A 31 9.71 20.00 0.56
CA PHE A 31 8.99 20.25 -0.70
C PHE A 31 7.47 20.25 -0.56
N TYR A 32 6.95 19.67 0.52
CA TYR A 32 5.52 19.54 0.77
C TYR A 32 5.06 20.33 2.00
N ASP A 33 5.89 21.20 2.57
CA ASP A 33 5.58 21.91 3.83
C ASP A 33 4.31 22.75 3.73
N ASP A 34 4.10 23.44 2.61
CA ASP A 34 2.90 24.25 2.37
C ASP A 34 1.62 23.42 2.15
N MET A 35 1.74 22.10 2.00
CA MET A 35 0.62 21.20 1.69
C MET A 35 0.04 20.53 2.96
N PHE A 36 0.75 20.59 4.10
CA PHE A 36 0.35 19.95 5.35
C PHE A 36 0.32 20.96 6.49
N GLU A 37 -0.65 20.84 7.40
CA GLU A 37 -0.66 21.65 8.63
C GLU A 37 0.52 21.29 9.56
N ASN A 38 0.88 20.01 9.62
CA ASN A 38 2.05 19.50 10.33
C ASN A 38 2.86 18.59 9.39
N PRO A 39 3.79 19.15 8.59
CA PRO A 39 4.48 18.38 7.56
C PRO A 39 5.38 17.29 8.17
N PRO A 40 5.16 16.00 7.85
CA PRO A 40 6.03 14.95 8.35
C PRO A 40 7.36 15.00 7.59
N THR A 41 8.51 14.89 8.27
CA THR A 41 9.81 14.80 7.58
C THR A 41 9.91 13.53 6.74
N ARG A 42 9.49 12.39 7.29
CA ARG A 42 9.37 11.11 6.58
C ARG A 42 8.17 10.36 7.11
N LEU A 43 7.42 9.74 6.21
CA LEU A 43 6.27 8.90 6.56
C LEU A 43 6.49 7.50 6.01
N ARG A 44 6.45 6.51 6.91
CA ARG A 44 6.55 5.10 6.53
C ARG A 44 5.23 4.59 5.97
N LEU A 45 5.29 3.51 5.20
CA LEU A 45 4.13 2.93 4.52
C LEU A 45 3.01 2.59 5.51
N ALA A 46 3.28 1.87 6.59
CA ALA A 46 2.27 1.48 7.57
C ALA A 46 1.55 2.70 8.18
N ALA A 47 2.31 3.73 8.58
CA ALA A 47 1.75 4.98 9.10
C ALA A 47 0.93 5.73 8.04
N THR A 48 1.40 5.76 6.79
CA THR A 48 0.70 6.39 5.67
C THR A 48 -0.65 5.73 5.43
N LEU A 49 -0.68 4.39 5.38
CA LEU A 49 -1.91 3.62 5.22
C LEU A 49 -2.88 3.84 6.38
N GLY A 50 -2.36 3.98 7.61
CA GLY A 50 -3.16 4.31 8.79
C GLY A 50 -3.87 5.66 8.66
N ILE A 51 -3.15 6.72 8.30
CA ILE A 51 -3.74 8.05 8.08
C ILE A 51 -4.83 7.99 7.00
N LEU A 52 -4.58 7.31 5.88
CA LEU A 52 -5.59 7.16 4.83
C LEU A 52 -6.82 6.41 5.35
N SER A 53 -6.63 5.35 6.12
CA SER A 53 -7.71 4.58 6.73
C SER A 53 -8.55 5.42 7.68
N GLU A 54 -7.92 6.27 8.50
CA GLU A 54 -8.60 7.19 9.43
C GLU A 54 -9.39 8.27 8.70
N GLN A 55 -8.91 8.70 7.53
CA GLN A 55 -9.60 9.66 6.66
C GLN A 55 -10.71 9.02 5.80
N GLY A 56 -11.02 7.74 6.01
CA GLY A 56 -12.15 7.05 5.37
C GLY A 56 -11.81 6.25 4.11
N CYS A 57 -10.54 6.13 3.73
CA CYS A 57 -10.12 5.22 2.67
C CYS A 57 -10.18 3.77 3.15
N GLN A 58 -10.89 2.90 2.44
CA GLN A 58 -10.85 1.47 2.72
C GLN A 58 -9.54 0.87 2.17
N VAL A 59 -8.53 0.77 3.03
CA VAL A 59 -7.26 0.14 2.70
C VAL A 59 -7.40 -1.38 2.79
N ARG A 60 -6.88 -2.07 1.77
CA ARG A 60 -6.80 -3.54 1.69
C ARG A 60 -5.37 -3.96 1.39
N ILE A 61 -4.86 -4.90 2.17
CA ILE A 61 -3.52 -5.46 2.01
C ILE A 61 -3.67 -6.94 1.69
N VAL A 62 -2.97 -7.40 0.65
CA VAL A 62 -2.86 -8.81 0.30
C VAL A 62 -1.37 -9.17 0.27
N THR A 63 -0.98 -10.16 1.06
CA THR A 63 0.41 -10.62 1.13
C THR A 63 0.48 -12.12 1.43
N ARG A 64 1.68 -12.70 1.37
CA ARG A 64 1.92 -14.11 1.71
C ARG A 64 2.04 -14.33 3.21
N SER A 65 1.74 -15.57 3.62
CA SER A 65 2.13 -16.12 4.92
C SER A 65 3.64 -16.35 4.96
N ASP A 66 4.39 -15.27 5.25
CA ASP A 66 5.85 -15.27 5.26
C ASP A 66 6.35 -14.39 6.43
N PRO A 67 7.29 -14.88 7.28
CA PRO A 67 7.84 -14.12 8.40
C PRO A 67 8.45 -12.76 7.99
N HIS A 68 8.84 -12.59 6.74
CA HIS A 68 9.31 -11.31 6.20
C HIS A 68 8.26 -10.19 6.33
N ASN A 69 6.97 -10.55 6.33
CA ASN A 69 5.85 -9.61 6.38
C ASN A 69 5.43 -9.26 7.81
N ASP A 70 5.72 -10.11 8.79
CA ASP A 70 5.17 -10.01 10.16
C ASP A 70 5.40 -8.64 10.78
N ALA A 71 6.64 -8.14 10.71
CA ALA A 71 6.99 -6.86 11.31
C ALA A 71 6.23 -5.68 10.65
N PHE A 72 5.90 -5.76 9.37
CA PHE A 72 5.07 -4.75 8.69
C PHE A 72 3.60 -4.90 9.11
N LEU A 73 3.08 -6.14 9.13
CA LEU A 73 1.69 -6.42 9.49
C LEU A 73 1.37 -6.05 10.94
N ASP A 74 2.30 -6.26 11.88
CA ASP A 74 2.13 -5.86 13.28
C ASP A 74 2.07 -4.33 13.43
N ARG A 75 2.89 -3.59 12.65
CA ARG A 75 2.83 -2.12 12.61
C ARG A 75 1.51 -1.62 12.04
N VAL A 76 1.03 -2.24 10.97
CA VAL A 76 -0.29 -1.93 10.39
C VAL A 76 -1.39 -2.18 11.41
N ALA A 77 -1.41 -3.35 12.06
CA ALA A 77 -2.43 -3.69 13.06
C ALA A 77 -2.43 -2.70 14.24
N SER A 78 -1.24 -2.29 14.71
CA SER A 78 -1.11 -1.32 15.79
C SER A 78 -1.50 0.11 15.39
N ALA A 79 -1.21 0.53 14.16
CA ALA A 79 -1.42 1.92 13.72
C ALA A 79 -2.80 2.13 13.06
N ALA A 80 -3.45 1.07 12.61
CA ALA A 80 -4.59 1.18 11.69
C ALA A 80 -5.56 -0.02 11.82
N PRO A 81 -6.36 -0.08 12.90
CA PRO A 81 -7.20 -1.24 13.22
C PRO A 81 -8.38 -1.45 12.25
N HIS A 82 -8.54 -0.60 11.23
CA HIS A 82 -9.62 -0.71 10.23
C HIS A 82 -9.13 -1.23 8.87
N ILE A 83 -7.83 -1.49 8.74
CA ILE A 83 -7.25 -2.02 7.51
C ILE A 83 -7.60 -3.50 7.37
N LEU A 84 -8.09 -3.86 6.19
CA LEU A 84 -8.41 -5.24 5.84
C LEU A 84 -7.18 -5.93 5.28
N ILE A 85 -6.89 -7.12 5.78
CA ILE A 85 -5.71 -7.90 5.41
C ILE A 85 -6.18 -9.28 4.94
N ALA A 86 -5.64 -9.74 3.83
CA ALA A 86 -5.73 -11.13 3.37
C ALA A 86 -4.32 -11.72 3.35
N ILE A 87 -4.16 -12.88 3.99
CA ILE A 87 -2.93 -13.66 3.99
C ILE A 87 -3.14 -14.85 3.04
N ASP A 88 -2.33 -14.89 2.00
CA ASP A 88 -2.27 -16.02 1.08
C ASP A 88 -1.35 -17.11 1.62
N GLU A 89 -1.96 -18.18 2.12
CA GLU A 89 -1.28 -19.39 2.60
C GLU A 89 -0.78 -20.29 1.46
N GLY A 90 -1.27 -20.07 0.22
CA GLY A 90 -1.02 -20.95 -0.92
C GLY A 90 0.15 -20.52 -1.82
N ASP A 91 0.84 -19.44 -1.47
CA ASP A 91 1.96 -18.88 -2.24
C ASP A 91 1.62 -18.39 -3.67
N TRP A 92 0.34 -18.10 -3.94
CA TRP A 92 -0.18 -17.67 -5.24
C TRP A 92 0.00 -16.18 -5.54
N VAL A 93 0.14 -15.34 -4.51
CA VAL A 93 0.37 -13.90 -4.67
C VAL A 93 1.77 -13.70 -5.25
N HIS A 94 1.87 -13.34 -6.53
CA HIS A 94 3.13 -12.92 -7.16
C HIS A 94 3.09 -11.47 -7.67
N GLU A 95 1.89 -10.90 -7.70
CA GLU A 95 1.60 -9.53 -8.13
C GLU A 95 2.23 -8.54 -7.16
N LYS A 96 2.74 -7.43 -7.69
CA LYS A 96 3.37 -6.35 -6.92
C LYS A 96 2.73 -5.06 -7.38
N THR A 97 1.65 -4.71 -6.70
CA THR A 97 0.68 -3.73 -7.16
C THR A 97 0.23 -2.86 -6.00
N LEU A 98 0.33 -1.55 -6.20
CA LEU A 98 -0.28 -0.53 -5.37
C LEU A 98 -1.29 0.21 -6.24
N CYS A 99 -2.58 0.06 -5.94
CA CYS A 99 -3.66 0.54 -6.78
C CYS A 99 -4.63 1.41 -5.99
N GLY A 100 -4.68 2.71 -6.32
CA GLY A 100 -5.70 3.64 -5.85
C GLY A 100 -6.91 3.67 -6.78
N GLN A 101 -7.76 4.69 -6.65
CA GLN A 101 -9.00 4.82 -7.42
C GLN A 101 -8.77 5.13 -8.91
N HIS A 102 -7.79 5.98 -9.21
CA HIS A 102 -7.50 6.46 -10.56
C HIS A 102 -6.09 6.14 -11.03
N TRP A 103 -5.30 5.43 -10.23
CA TRP A 103 -3.91 5.17 -10.55
C TRP A 103 -3.48 3.80 -10.08
N ILE A 104 -2.41 3.31 -10.69
CA ILE A 104 -1.79 2.05 -10.35
C ILE A 104 -0.28 2.17 -10.50
N ILE A 105 0.43 1.61 -9.53
CA ILE A 105 1.85 1.32 -9.59
C ILE A 105 1.97 -0.20 -9.61
N THR A 106 2.61 -0.76 -10.62
CA THR A 106 2.82 -2.21 -10.73
C THR A 106 4.14 -2.53 -11.43
N GLY A 107 4.71 -3.69 -11.16
CA GLY A 107 5.99 -4.06 -11.77
C GLY A 107 6.59 -5.34 -11.20
N SER A 108 7.91 -5.49 -11.38
CA SER A 108 8.66 -6.62 -10.83
C SER A 108 9.14 -6.39 -9.40
N MET A 109 9.03 -5.16 -8.88
CA MET A 109 9.59 -4.74 -7.59
C MET A 109 8.64 -4.94 -6.41
N ASN A 110 9.11 -5.62 -5.37
CA ASN A 110 8.37 -5.78 -4.12
C ASN A 110 8.43 -4.48 -3.32
N PHE A 111 7.45 -4.23 -2.45
CA PHE A 111 7.48 -3.09 -1.52
C PHE A 111 8.40 -3.36 -0.33
N THR A 112 9.66 -3.69 -0.59
CA THR A 112 10.69 -3.93 0.43
C THR A 112 11.79 -2.86 0.36
N ILE A 113 12.48 -2.59 1.47
CA ILE A 113 13.60 -1.63 1.49
C ILE A 113 14.65 -2.00 0.43
N ASN A 114 15.02 -3.28 0.35
CA ASN A 114 15.96 -3.77 -0.66
C ASN A 114 15.40 -3.63 -2.08
N GLY A 115 14.11 -3.91 -2.30
CA GLY A 115 13.44 -3.72 -3.58
C GLY A 115 13.52 -2.27 -4.06
N MET A 116 13.26 -1.32 -3.16
CA MET A 116 13.25 0.12 -3.47
C MET A 116 14.64 0.75 -3.62
N GLU A 117 15.67 0.23 -2.92
CA GLU A 117 17.00 0.88 -2.85
C GLU A 117 18.09 0.22 -3.71
N ARG A 118 17.94 -1.06 -4.10
CA ARG A 118 19.06 -1.84 -4.68
C ARG A 118 18.77 -2.56 -5.99
N ASN A 119 17.52 -2.67 -6.41
CA ASN A 119 17.17 -3.50 -7.55
C ASN A 119 17.00 -2.69 -8.84
N ASP A 120 17.53 -3.22 -9.95
CA ASP A 120 17.32 -2.74 -11.32
C ASP A 120 15.95 -3.22 -11.87
N GLU A 121 14.92 -3.08 -11.04
CA GLU A 121 13.57 -3.57 -11.31
C GLU A 121 12.71 -2.47 -11.93
N TYR A 122 11.88 -2.83 -12.91
CA TYR A 122 11.01 -1.86 -13.56
C TYR A 122 9.71 -1.70 -12.77
N THR A 123 9.26 -0.47 -12.68
CA THR A 123 7.96 -0.09 -12.13
C THR A 123 7.22 0.77 -13.13
N THR A 124 5.96 0.46 -13.37
CA THR A 124 5.07 1.24 -14.22
C THR A 124 4.11 2.02 -13.35
N PHE A 125 4.01 3.32 -13.60
CA PHE A 125 2.95 4.16 -13.06
C PHE A 125 1.97 4.50 -14.18
N GLN A 126 0.68 4.28 -13.93
CA GLN A 126 -0.39 4.71 -14.83
C GLN A 126 -1.44 5.48 -14.04
N TYR A 127 -1.90 6.59 -14.64
CA TYR A 127 -3.01 7.40 -14.16
C TYR A 127 -4.13 7.41 -15.21
N GLY A 128 -5.37 7.29 -14.76
CA GLY A 128 -6.56 7.26 -15.60
C GLY A 128 -6.72 5.97 -16.42
N GLY A 129 -7.72 6.01 -17.30
CA GLY A 129 -8.14 4.85 -18.08
C GLY A 129 -8.88 3.79 -17.24
N SER A 130 -9.10 2.62 -17.84
CA SER A 130 -9.84 1.52 -17.21
C SER A 130 -8.96 0.60 -16.33
N LEU A 131 -7.64 0.62 -16.50
CA LEU A 131 -6.74 -0.33 -15.83
C LEU A 131 -6.86 -0.32 -14.30
N PRO A 132 -6.76 0.84 -13.59
CA PRO A 132 -6.90 0.82 -12.13
C PRO A 132 -8.24 0.27 -11.67
N ALA A 133 -9.33 0.63 -12.35
CA ALA A 133 -10.67 0.14 -12.02
C ALA A 133 -10.79 -1.37 -12.24
N GLN A 134 -10.31 -1.89 -13.37
CA GLN A 134 -10.32 -3.31 -13.67
C GLN A 134 -9.50 -4.10 -12.65
N THR A 135 -8.29 -3.62 -12.32
CA THR A 135 -7.44 -4.27 -11.31
C THR A 135 -8.14 -4.35 -9.95
N ARG A 136 -8.83 -3.29 -9.50
CA ARG A 136 -9.58 -3.36 -8.23
C ARG A 136 -10.72 -4.36 -8.29
N ILE A 137 -11.41 -4.48 -9.41
CA ILE A 137 -12.48 -5.48 -9.59
C ILE A 137 -11.88 -6.88 -9.49
N ASP A 138 -10.78 -7.14 -10.18
CA ASP A 138 -10.12 -8.45 -10.21
C ASP A 138 -9.59 -8.84 -8.83
N LEU A 139 -8.96 -7.90 -8.12
CA LEU A 139 -8.48 -8.09 -6.75
C LEU A 139 -9.63 -8.34 -5.78
N ASN A 140 -10.72 -7.59 -5.88
CA ASN A 140 -11.90 -7.81 -5.06
C ASN A 140 -12.50 -9.19 -5.31
N ALA A 141 -12.67 -9.59 -6.57
CA ALA A 141 -13.19 -10.90 -6.94
C ALA A 141 -12.33 -12.04 -6.37
N ARG A 142 -11.01 -11.87 -6.32
CA ARG A 142 -10.08 -12.89 -5.83
C ARG A 142 -9.98 -12.96 -4.29
N TRP A 143 -9.97 -11.80 -3.62
CA TRP A 143 -9.54 -11.71 -2.22
C TRP A 143 -10.62 -11.32 -1.20
N LYS A 144 -11.80 -10.88 -1.65
CA LYS A 144 -12.81 -10.30 -0.74
C LYS A 144 -13.22 -11.21 0.43
N GLU A 145 -13.23 -12.52 0.22
CA GLU A 145 -13.69 -13.49 1.23
C GLU A 145 -12.60 -13.78 2.28
N GLN A 146 -11.33 -13.51 1.96
CA GLN A 146 -10.19 -13.68 2.86
C GLN A 146 -9.84 -12.41 3.63
N LEU A 147 -10.38 -11.25 3.24
CA LEU A 147 -10.12 -9.97 3.88
C LEU A 147 -10.74 -9.90 5.28
N HIS A 148 -9.90 -9.60 6.26
CA HIS A 148 -10.33 -9.39 7.64
C HIS A 148 -9.44 -8.36 8.34
N VAL A 149 -9.95 -7.76 9.42
CA VAL A 149 -9.11 -6.96 10.30
C VAL A 149 -8.24 -7.90 11.13
N ARG A 150 -6.92 -7.69 11.12
CA ARG A 150 -5.98 -8.38 12.03
C ARG A 150 -6.16 -7.79 13.44
N ARG A 151 -6.50 -8.65 14.41
CA ARG A 151 -6.68 -8.28 15.82
C ARG A 151 -5.38 -8.42 16.60
#